data_AF-A0A930EER2-F1
#
_entry.id   AF-A0A930EER2-F1
#
_cell.length_a   1.000
_cell.length_b   1.000
_cell.length_c   1.000
_cell.angle_alpha   90.00
_cell.angle_beta   90.00
_cell.angle_gamma   90.00
#
_symmetry.space_group_name_H-M   'P 1'
#
loop_
_entity.id
_entity.type
_entity.pdbx_description
1 polymer ?
#
loop_
_entity_poly.entity_id
_entity_poly.type
_entity_poly.pdbx_seq_one_letter_code
_entity_poly.pdbx_strand_id
1 'polypeptide(L)' 'MERIASFNVNHDTLEKGMYISRIDGDVVTYDIRMKKPNMGDYVSNEALHTFEHLFATYARNSEISDKVIYIGPMGCRT' A
#
# COMPACT_ATOMS: atom_id res chain seq x y z
N MET A 1 -23.78 0.96 -6.61
CA MET A 1 -22.47 1.28 -7.20
C MET A 1 -21.51 0.19 -6.79
N GLU A 2 -20.85 -0.45 -7.75
CA GLU A 2 -19.80 -1.41 -7.43
C GLU A 2 -18.60 -0.67 -6.84
N ARG A 3 -18.20 -1.09 -5.65
CA ARG A 3 -17.10 -0.49 -4.90
C ARG A 3 -15.83 -1.25 -5.21
N ILE A 4 -14.74 -0.52 -5.45
CA ILE A 4 -13.40 -1.12 -5.50
C ILE A 4 -13.07 -1.78 -4.14
N ALA A 5 -12.21 -2.80 -4.14
CA ALA A 5 -11.92 -3.62 -2.95
C ALA A 5 -11.63 -2.79 -1.68
N SER A 6 -10.81 -1.73 -1.80
CA SER A 6 -10.49 -0.83 -0.68
C SER A 6 -11.75 -0.20 -0.04
N PHE A 7 -12.76 0.16 -0.83
CA PHE A 7 -13.98 0.81 -0.32
C PHE A 7 -14.96 -0.16 0.37
N ASN A 8 -14.64 -1.45 0.40
CA ASN A 8 -15.36 -2.45 1.17
C ASN A 8 -14.74 -2.71 2.55
N VAL A 9 -13.57 -2.14 2.84
CA VAL A 9 -12.87 -2.27 4.13
C VAL A 9 -13.38 -1.23 5.14
N ASN A 10 -13.65 -1.67 6.37
CA ASN A 10 -13.93 -0.76 7.47
C ASN A 10 -12.63 -0.09 7.95
N HIS A 11 -12.44 1.17 7.57
CA HIS A 11 -11.25 1.95 7.92
C HIS A 11 -11.23 2.44 9.38
N ASP A 12 -12.36 2.39 10.09
CA ASP A 12 -12.43 2.76 11.51
C ASP A 12 -11.78 1.70 12.41
N THR A 13 -11.71 0.45 11.92
CA THR A 13 -11.13 -0.69 12.64
C THR A 13 -9.79 -1.14 12.09
N LEU A 14 -9.33 -0.54 10.98
CA LEU A 14 -8.08 -0.93 10.32
C LEU A 14 -6.87 -0.38 11.08
N GLU A 15 -5.87 -1.23 11.28
CA GLU A 15 -4.62 -0.88 11.98
C GLU A 15 -3.43 -0.85 11.02
N LYS A 16 -2.26 -0.43 11.53
CA LYS A 16 -1.00 -0.54 10.78
C LYS A 16 -0.64 -2.00 10.54
N GLY A 17 -0.13 -2.33 9.36
CA GLY A 17 0.21 -3.70 9.01
C GLY A 17 0.32 -3.94 7.52
N MET A 18 0.42 -5.21 7.14
CA MET A 18 0.41 -5.65 5.75
C MET A 18 -0.75 -6.61 5.54
N TYR A 19 -1.62 -6.28 4.58
CA TYR A 19 -2.84 -7.03 4.29
C TYR A 19 -2.89 -7.42 2.82
N ILE A 20 -3.60 -8.50 2.49
CA ILE A 20 -3.98 -8.78 1.11
C ILE A 20 -5.15 -7.84 0.78
N SER A 21 -4.92 -6.90 -0.12
CA SER A 21 -5.95 -5.95 -0.58
C SER A 21 -6.91 -6.61 -1.57
N ARG A 22 -6.35 -7.35 -2.53
CA ARG A 22 -7.11 -8.14 -3.52
C ARG A 22 -6.22 -9.19 -4.18
N ILE A 23 -6.88 -10.18 -4.79
CA ILE A 23 -6.26 -11.21 -5.62
C ILE A 23 -6.98 -11.17 -6.97
N ASP A 24 -6.23 -10.88 -8.04
CA ASP A 24 -6.71 -10.78 -9.41
C ASP A 24 -6.00 -11.86 -10.25
N GLY A 25 -6.57 -13.07 -10.29
CA GLY A 25 -5.91 -14.21 -10.93
C GLY A 25 -4.66 -14.65 -10.15
N ASP A 26 -3.49 -14.57 -10.77
CA ASP A 26 -2.18 -14.86 -10.18
C ASP A 26 -1.51 -13.63 -9.54
N VAL A 27 -2.13 -12.46 -9.65
CA VAL A 27 -1.62 -11.20 -9.07
C VAL A 27 -2.20 -10.98 -7.68
N VAL A 28 -1.32 -10.80 -6.69
CA VAL A 28 -1.70 -10.41 -5.33
C VAL A 28 -1.31 -8.95 -5.09
N THR A 29 -2.28 -8.11 -4.73
CA THR A 29 -2.03 -6.73 -4.33
C THR A 29 -2.02 -6.65 -2.80
N TYR A 30 -0.95 -6.11 -2.22
CA TYR A 30 -0.82 -5.91 -0.78
C TYR A 30 -1.12 -4.45 -0.39
N ASP A 31 -1.87 -4.25 0.70
CA ASP A 31 -2.01 -2.98 1.40
C ASP A 31 -0.93 -2.94 2.49
N ILE A 32 0.02 -2.02 2.35
CA ILE A 32 1.07 -1.75 3.36
C ILE A 32 0.68 -0.48 4.10
N ARG A 33 0.04 -0.66 5.27
CA ARG A 33 -0.52 0.42 6.08
C ARG A 33 0.49 0.93 7.11
N MET A 34 0.99 2.14 6.92
CA MET A 34 1.97 2.81 7.78
C MET A 34 1.34 3.68 8.88
N LYS A 35 0.14 4.20 8.66
CA LYS A 35 -0.63 5.06 9.57
C LYS A 35 -2.04 4.50 9.78
N LYS A 36 -2.60 4.77 10.95
CA LYS A 36 -3.99 4.45 11.22
C LYS A 36 -4.89 5.42 10.43
N PRO A 37 -5.89 4.94 9.68
CA PRO A 37 -6.75 5.81 8.87
C PRO A 37 -7.44 6.89 9.71
N ASN A 38 -7.58 8.09 9.14
CA ASN A 38 -8.37 9.20 9.69
C ASN A 38 -7.99 9.71 11.09
N MET A 39 -6.77 9.42 11.58
CA MET A 39 -6.31 9.86 12.92
C MET A 39 -5.57 11.20 12.94
N GLY A 40 -5.53 11.94 11.83
CA GLY A 40 -4.79 13.20 11.74
C GLY A 40 -3.27 13.06 11.60
N ASP A 41 -2.75 11.83 11.60
CA ASP A 41 -1.34 11.50 11.40
C ASP A 41 -1.16 10.81 10.04
N TYR A 42 -0.46 11.47 9.11
CA TYR A 42 -0.28 11.04 7.73
C TYR A 42 1.21 11.07 7.36
N VAL A 43 1.61 10.23 6.41
CA VAL A 43 2.96 10.33 5.83
C VAL A 43 3.04 11.64 5.03
N SER A 44 4.06 12.46 5.27
CA SER A 44 4.26 13.68 4.48
C SER A 44 4.52 13.32 3.02
N ASN A 45 4.16 14.19 2.07
CA ASN A 45 4.35 13.91 0.65
C ASN A 45 5.83 13.65 0.31
N GLU A 46 6.74 14.43 0.90
CA GLU A 46 8.18 14.30 0.69
C GLU A 46 8.70 12.95 1.21
N ALA A 47 8.29 12.53 2.40
CA ALA A 47 8.67 11.24 2.96
C ALA A 47 8.06 10.08 2.16
N LEU A 48 6.79 10.20 1.74
CA LEU A 48 6.08 9.18 0.99
C LEU A 48 6.71 8.97 -0.40
N HIS A 49 7.05 10.06 -1.10
CA HIS A 49 7.72 10.01 -2.39
C HIS A 49 9.16 9.48 -2.27
N THR A 50 9.90 9.88 -1.23
CA THR A 50 11.22 9.33 -0.94
C THR A 50 11.14 7.81 -0.68
N PHE A 51 10.17 7.38 0.13
CA PHE A 51 9.94 5.98 0.42
C PHE A 51 9.58 5.19 -0.85
N GLU A 52 8.72 5.73 -1.72
CA GLU A 52 8.37 5.11 -3.01
C GLU A 52 9.63 4.76 -3.82
N HIS A 53 10.53 5.73 -4.01
CA HIS A 53 11.77 5.51 -4.75
C HIS A 53 12.69 4.47 -4.09
N LEU A 54 12.89 4.55 -2.77
CA LEU A 54 13.76 3.62 -2.04
C LEU A 54 13.21 2.20 -2.05
N PHE A 55 11.92 2.03 -1.78
CA PHE A 55 11.29 0.72 -1.69
C PHE A 55 11.16 0.06 -3.07
N ALA A 56 10.78 0.84 -4.09
CA ALA A 56 10.76 0.37 -5.47
C ALA A 56 12.13 -0.13 -5.94
N THR A 57 13.19 0.59 -5.57
CA THR A 57 14.58 0.20 -5.87
C THR A 57 14.96 -1.07 -5.13
N TYR A 58 14.72 -1.13 -3.82
CA TYR A 58 15.06 -2.29 -3.00
C TYR A 58 14.35 -3.56 -3.48
N ALA A 59 13.03 -3.51 -3.64
CA ALA A 59 12.23 -4.69 -3.99
C ALA A 59 12.62 -5.25 -5.37
N ARG A 60 12.86 -4.38 -6.36
CA ARG A 60 13.30 -4.79 -7.70
C ARG A 60 14.74 -5.27 -7.77
N ASN A 61 15.53 -5.09 -6.71
CA ASN A 61 16.90 -5.61 -6.58
C ASN A 61 17.01 -6.72 -5.52
N SER A 62 15.89 -7.34 -5.15
CA SER A 62 15.83 -8.43 -4.18
C SER A 62 15.47 -9.76 -4.85
N GLU A 63 15.43 -10.85 -4.09
CA GLU A 63 15.05 -12.20 -4.56
C GLU A 63 13.64 -12.28 -5.17
N ILE A 64 12.78 -11.28 -4.92
CA ILE A 64 11.42 -11.21 -5.46
C ILE A 64 11.31 -10.32 -6.71
N SER A 65 12.41 -9.81 -7.26
CA SER A 65 12.44 -8.84 -8.37
C SER A 65 11.50 -9.19 -9.53
N ASP A 66 11.55 -10.44 -10.00
CA ASP A 66 10.75 -10.95 -11.12
C ASP A 66 9.25 -11.06 -10.82
N LYS A 67 8.86 -10.86 -9.55
CA LYS A 67 7.47 -10.93 -9.07
C LYS A 67 6.90 -9.54 -8.74
N VAL A 68 7.68 -8.47 -8.85
CA VAL A 68 7.24 -7.11 -8.52
C VAL A 68 6.67 -6.43 -9.77
N ILE A 69 5.35 -6.33 -9.84
CA ILE A 69 4.65 -5.63 -10.94
C ILE A 69 4.70 -4.12 -10.72
N TYR A 70 4.30 -3.66 -9.52
CA TYR A 70 4.17 -2.24 -9.20
C TYR A 70 4.36 -2.00 -7.70
N ILE A 71 4.95 -0.84 -7.38
CA ILE A 71 5.04 -0.28 -6.04
C ILE A 71 4.70 1.20 -6.18
N GLY A 72 3.79 1.69 -5.35
CA GLY A 72 3.47 3.11 -5.30
C GLY A 72 2.57 3.48 -4.12
N PRO A 73 2.46 4.78 -3.83
CA PRO A 73 1.78 5.28 -2.65
C PRO A 73 0.27 5.32 -2.84
N MET A 74 -0.47 5.13 -1.74
CA MET A 74 -1.88 5.50 -1.70
C MET A 74 -2.03 7.01 -1.50
N GLY A 75 -2.95 7.63 -2.24
CA GLY A 75 -3.22 9.08 -2.15
C GLY A 75 -3.74 9.56 -0.79
N CYS A 76 -4.27 8.64 0.05
CA CYS A 76 -4.67 8.94 1.43
C CYS A 76 -3.48 9.06 2.41
N ARG A 77 -2.27 8.66 1.99
CA ARG A 77 -1.00 8.82 2.74
C ARG A 77 -0.98 8.13 4.11
N THR A 78 -1.61 6.97 4.18
CA THR A 78 -1.64 6.12 5.38
C THR A 78 -1.10 4.75 5.09
#